data_AF-A0A249P090-F1
#
_entry.id   AF-A0A249P090-F1
#
_cell.length_a   1.000
_cell.length_b   1.000
_cell.length_c   1.000
_cell.angle_alpha   90.00
_cell.angle_beta   90.00
_cell.angle_gamma   90.00
#
_symmetry.space_group_name_H-M   'P 1'
#
loop_
_entity.id
_entity.type
_entity.pdbx_description
1 polymer ?
#
loop_
_entity_poly.entity_id
_entity_poly.type
_entity_poly.pdbx_seq_one_letter_code
_entity_poly.pdbx_strand_id
1 'polypeptide(L)'
;MKIALGNYHARMERVLDHIDQHLNDELDLETMSYVAAFSKYHFHRQFMATFGLSVHRYVQLARMKRASSLKCTTQACQMLAASDA
;
A
#
# COMPACT_ATOMS: atom_id res chain seq x y z
N MET A 1 5.38 27.90 7.63
CA MET A 1 4.58 27.18 6.61
C MET A 1 4.45 25.70 6.98
N LYS A 2 3.70 25.35 8.05
CA LYS A 2 3.56 23.97 8.58
C LYS A 2 2.29 23.24 8.09
N ILE A 3 1.28 24.01 7.66
CA ILE A 3 -0.05 23.51 7.26
C ILE A 3 0.02 22.67 5.96
N ALA A 4 0.88 23.05 5.01
CA ALA A 4 0.99 22.35 3.73
C ALA A 4 1.45 20.90 3.91
N LEU A 5 2.53 20.65 4.67
CA LEU A 5 3.06 19.30 4.90
C LEU A 5 2.05 18.36 5.56
N GLY A 6 1.25 18.86 6.51
CA GLY A 6 0.18 18.07 7.14
C GLY A 6 -0.88 17.60 6.13
N ASN A 7 -1.25 18.48 5.19
CA ASN A 7 -2.19 18.14 4.12
C ASN A 7 -1.61 17.13 3.13
N TYR A 8 -0.31 17.20 2.82
CA TYR A 8 0.36 16.22 1.95
C TYR A 8 0.45 14.84 2.62
N HIS A 9 0.76 14.79 3.91
CA HIS A 9 0.82 13.54 4.66
C HIS A 9 -0.54 12.83 4.70
N ALA A 10 -1.60 13.54 5.11
CA ALA A 10 -2.96 12.98 5.16
C ALA A 10 -3.47 12.53 3.78
N ARG A 11 -3.03 13.20 2.69
CA ARG A 11 -3.32 12.75 1.32
C ARG A 11 -2.62 11.45 0.98
N MET A 12 -1.37 11.27 1.40
CA MET A 12 -0.62 10.04 1.18
C MET A 12 -1.14 8.88 2.03
N GLU A 13 -1.53 9.12 3.28
CA GLU A 13 -2.18 8.11 4.12
C GLU A 13 -3.45 7.57 3.45
N ARG A 14 -4.32 8.45 2.93
CA ARG A 14 -5.51 8.01 2.19
C ARG A 14 -5.20 7.15 0.97
N VAL A 15 -4.08 7.39 0.30
CA VAL A 15 -3.63 6.56 -0.83
C VAL A 15 -3.17 5.19 -0.33
N LEU A 16 -2.42 5.12 0.77
CA LEU A 16 -1.99 3.86 1.35
C LEU A 16 -3.18 3.03 1.83
N ASP A 17 -4.12 3.65 2.54
CA ASP A 17 -5.36 3.00 3.00
C ASP A 17 -6.16 2.45 1.81
N HIS A 18 -6.26 3.22 0.73
CA HIS A 18 -6.94 2.79 -0.49
C HIS A 18 -6.22 1.60 -1.15
N ILE A 19 -4.88 1.64 -1.23
CA ILE A 19 -4.09 0.52 -1.76
C ILE A 19 -4.35 -0.75 -0.94
N ASP A 20 -4.28 -0.68 0.40
CA ASP A 20 -4.44 -1.84 1.28
C ASP A 20 -5.83 -2.48 1.17
N GLN A 21 -6.87 -1.67 1.02
CA GLN A 21 -8.25 -2.12 0.84
C GLN A 21 -8.49 -2.77 -0.53
N HIS A 22 -7.78 -2.33 -1.58
CA HIS A 22 -8.03 -2.72 -2.98
C HIS A 22 -6.83 -3.47 -3.59
N LEU A 23 -6.00 -4.14 -2.78
CA LEU A 23 -4.80 -4.86 -3.26
C LEU A 23 -5.09 -5.92 -4.33
N ASN A 24 -6.32 -6.43 -4.41
CA ASN A 24 -6.74 -7.44 -5.37
C ASN A 24 -7.25 -6.84 -6.70
N ASP A 25 -7.50 -5.53 -6.75
CA ASP A 25 -8.06 -4.83 -7.90
C ASP A 25 -6.97 -4.20 -8.74
N GLU A 26 -7.30 -3.76 -9.95
CA GLU A 26 -6.37 -3.04 -10.82
C GLU A 26 -6.10 -1.63 -10.27
N LEU A 27 -4.98 -1.47 -9.57
CA LEU A 27 -4.53 -0.20 -9.01
C LEU A 27 -3.66 0.54 -10.03
N ASP A 28 -4.24 1.52 -10.71
CA ASP A 28 -3.55 2.35 -11.69
C ASP A 28 -3.10 3.72 -11.13
N LEU A 29 -2.16 4.37 -11.82
CA LEU A 29 -1.61 5.66 -11.41
C LEU A 29 -2.69 6.78 -11.39
N GLU A 30 -3.73 6.63 -12.20
CA GLU A 30 -4.78 7.62 -12.39
C GLU A 30 -5.73 7.67 -11.20
N THR A 31 -6.24 6.50 -10.80
CA THR A 31 -7.09 6.32 -9.62
C THR A 31 -6.37 6.80 -8.37
N MET A 32 -5.09 6.44 -8.19
CA MET A 32 -4.33 6.89 -7.01
C MET A 32 -4.12 8.41 -7.00
N SER A 33 -3.94 9.03 -8.16
CA SER A 33 -3.84 10.49 -8.25
C SER A 33 -5.14 11.20 -7.86
N TYR A 34 -6.29 10.61 -8.22
CA TYR A 34 -7.60 11.10 -7.82
C TYR A 34 -7.80 10.99 -6.31
N VAL A 35 -7.47 9.83 -5.72
CA VAL A 35 -7.52 9.62 -4.25
C VAL A 35 -6.64 10.65 -3.52
N ALA A 36 -5.44 10.92 -4.02
CA ALA A 36 -4.53 11.91 -3.43
C ALA A 36 -4.98 13.38 -3.62
N ALA A 37 -6.00 13.63 -4.46
CA ALA A 37 -6.40 14.96 -4.93
C ALA A 37 -5.23 15.73 -5.58
N PHE A 38 -4.47 15.04 -6.45
CA PHE A 38 -3.37 15.59 -7.22
C PHE A 38 -3.53 15.28 -8.70
N SER A 39 -2.87 16.06 -9.56
CA SER A 39 -2.67 15.64 -10.95
C SER A 39 -1.74 14.41 -11.00
N LYS A 40 -1.92 13.56 -12.01
CA LYS A 40 -1.14 12.33 -12.25
C LYS A 40 0.38 12.53 -12.10
N TYR A 41 0.91 13.58 -12.74
CA TYR A 41 2.35 13.89 -12.70
C TYR A 41 2.82 14.42 -11.34
N HIS A 42 2.00 15.23 -10.66
CA HIS A 42 2.36 15.74 -9.33
C HIS A 42 2.32 14.62 -8.29
N PHE A 43 1.30 13.76 -8.36
CA PHE A 43 1.20 12.56 -7.53
C PHE A 43 2.43 11.67 -7.71
N HIS A 44 2.81 11.35 -8.95
CA HIS A 44 3.99 10.52 -9.20
C HIS A 44 5.27 11.12 -8.59
N ARG A 45 5.53 12.42 -8.81
CA ARG A 45 6.72 13.09 -8.24
C ARG A 45 6.68 13.09 -6.71
N GLN A 46 5.53 13.41 -6.11
CA GLN A 46 5.41 13.50 -4.66
C GLN A 46 5.51 12.12 -4.00
N PHE A 47 4.91 11.10 -4.60
CA PHE A 47 4.99 9.73 -4.10
C PHE A 47 6.44 9.23 -4.16
N MET A 48 7.16 9.48 -5.26
CA MET A 48 8.59 9.12 -5.38
C MET A 48 9.40 9.83 -4.31
N ALA A 49 9.19 11.13 -4.14
CA ALA A 49 9.92 11.94 -3.17
C ALA A 49 9.66 11.50 -1.72
N THR A 50 8.48 10.94 -1.45
CA THR A 50 8.06 10.53 -0.10
C THR A 50 8.50 9.10 0.22
N PHE A 51 8.34 8.16 -0.72
CA PHE A 51 8.54 6.72 -0.48
C PHE A 51 9.76 6.12 -1.19
N GLY A 52 10.42 6.88 -2.07
CA GLY A 52 11.61 6.44 -2.80
C GLY A 52 11.35 5.44 -3.93
N LEU A 53 10.08 5.11 -4.22
CA LEU A 53 9.71 4.07 -5.19
C LEU A 53 8.36 4.35 -5.86
N SER A 54 8.14 3.75 -7.03
CA SER A 54 6.90 3.94 -7.81
C SER A 54 5.67 3.40 -7.11
N VAL A 55 4.52 4.08 -7.26
CA VAL A 55 3.25 3.57 -6.71
C VAL A 55 2.96 2.15 -7.23
N HIS A 56 3.26 1.88 -8.50
CA HIS A 56 3.14 0.55 -9.08
C HIS A 56 4.07 -0.46 -8.39
N ARG A 57 5.32 -0.06 -8.11
CA ARG A 57 6.27 -0.91 -7.38
C ARG A 57 5.82 -1.14 -5.93
N TYR A 58 5.26 -0.14 -5.29
CA TYR A 58 4.69 -0.25 -3.95
C TYR A 58 3.58 -1.32 -3.91
N VAL A 59 2.62 -1.21 -4.83
CA VAL A 59 1.50 -2.16 -4.96
C VAL A 59 1.99 -3.58 -5.19
N GLN A 60 2.98 -3.77 -6.07
CA GLN A 60 3.58 -5.09 -6.30
C GLN A 60 4.17 -5.69 -5.01
N LEU A 61 4.94 -4.90 -4.24
CA LEU A 61 5.52 -5.35 -2.98
C LEU A 61 4.45 -5.67 -1.94
N ALA A 62 3.41 -4.85 -1.85
CA ALA A 62 2.28 -5.07 -0.95
C ALA A 62 1.52 -6.37 -1.29
N ARG A 63 1.26 -6.62 -2.58
CA ARG A 63 0.67 -7.88 -3.06
C ARG A 63 1.54 -9.10 -2.74
N MET A 64 2.85 -9.00 -2.95
CA MET A 64 3.78 -10.08 -2.60
C MET A 64 3.77 -10.36 -1.10
N LYS A 65 3.81 -9.31 -0.26
CA LYS A 65 3.74 -9.44 1.19
C LYS A 65 2.44 -10.12 1.65
N ARG A 66 1.30 -9.75 1.05
CA ARG A 66 -0.01 -10.37 1.33
C ARG A 66 -0.08 -11.82 0.85
N ALA A 67 0.46 -12.14 -0.32
CA ALA A 67 0.51 -13.51 -0.81
C ALA A 67 1.37 -14.41 0.08
N SER A 68 2.51 -13.88 0.57
CA SER A 68 3.37 -14.59 1.52
C SER A 68 2.69 -14.79 2.88
N SER A 69 1.92 -13.81 3.37
CA SER A 69 1.18 -13.96 4.62
C SER A 69 0.05 -15.00 4.53
N LEU A 70 -0.66 -15.09 3.41
CA LEU A 70 -1.67 -16.14 3.15
C LEU A 70 -1.06 -17.55 3.06
N LYS A 71 0.13 -17.68 2.46
CA LYS A 71 0.82 -18.98 2.38
C LYS A 71 1.34 -19.47 3.73
N CYS A 72 1.77 -18.57 4.61
CA CYS A 72 2.22 -18.92 5.95
C CYS A 72 1.05 -19.33 6.87
N THR A 73 -0.13 -18.72 6.71
CA THR A 73 -1.29 -19.00 7.57
C THR A 73 -1.97 -20.34 7.29
N THR A 74 -1.75 -20.97 6.13
CA THR A 74 -2.47 -22.20 5.76
C THR A 74 -1.70 -23.49 6.08
N GLN A 75 -0.37 -23.45 6.24
CA GLN A 75 0.43 -24.66 6.51
C GLN A 75 1.24 -24.63 7.82
N ALA A 76 1.46 -23.47 8.44
CA ALA A 76 2.25 -23.39 9.68
C ALA A 76 1.42 -23.41 10.98
N CYS A 77 0.09 -23.29 10.92
CA CYS A 77 -0.75 -23.32 12.13
C CYS A 77 -1.26 -24.73 12.50
N GLN A 78 -1.09 -25.74 11.64
CA GLN A 78 -1.51 -27.12 11.95
C GLN A 78 -0.48 -27.96 12.74
N MET A 79 0.71 -27.42 13.07
CA MET A 79 1.73 -28.18 13.80
C MET A 79 2.04 -27.69 15.23
N LEU A 80 1.47 -26.57 15.68
CA LEU A 80 1.68 -26.05 17.05
C LEU A 80 0.51 -26.28 18.02
N ALA A 81 -0.47 -27.11 17.63
CA ALA A 81 -1.59 -27.51 18.50
C ALA A 81 -1.65 -29.02 18.78
N ALA A 82 -0.53 -29.76 18.64
CA ALA A 82 -0.49 -31.21 18.83
C ALA A 82 0.78 -31.72 19.56
N SER A 83 1.39 -30.93 20.45
CA SER A 83 2.46 -31.47 21.33
C SER A 83 2.38 -31.02 22.79
N ASP A 84 1.21 -30.63 23.28
CA ASP A 84 0.96 -30.42 24.72
C ASP A 84 -0.47 -30.91 25.07
N ALA A 85 -0.68 -32.22 25.00
CA ALA A 85 -1.69 -32.98 25.75
C ALA A 85 -1.49 -34.48 25.56
#